data_AF-A0A7C2MFP3-F1
#
_entry.id   AF-A0A7C2MFP3-F1
#
_cell.length_a   1.000
_cell.length_b   1.000
_cell.length_c   1.000
_cell.angle_alpha   90.00
_cell.angle_beta   90.00
_cell.angle_gamma   90.00
#
_symmetry.space_group_name_H-M   'P 1'
#
loop_
_entity.id
_entity.type
_entity.pdbx_description
1 polymer ?
#
loop_
_entity_poly.entity_id
_entity_poly.type
_entity_poly.pdbx_seq_one_letter_code
_entity_poly.pdbx_strand_id
1 'polypeptide(L)'
;RIPGIGKKTAERLVVELRDKLTALSTAEAEAAYQVATAAEAAVEAIREDVVSALINLGYGRSVAEQAVAATLAVETDHSMERILKQSLKRLFK
;
A
#
# COMPACT_ATOMS: atom_id res chain seq x y z
N ARG A 1 26.01 4.95 7.43
CA ARG A 1 27.38 4.39 7.29
C ARG A 1 27.58 3.39 8.41
N ILE A 2 27.88 2.13 8.08
CA ILE A 2 28.12 1.07 9.07
C ILE A 2 29.61 1.14 9.47
N PRO A 3 29.96 1.17 10.77
CA PRO A 3 31.35 1.19 11.20
C PRO A 3 32.05 -0.10 10.75
N GLY A 4 33.22 0.03 10.11
CA GLY A 4 34.01 -1.10 9.61
C GLY A 4 33.78 -1.50 8.15
N ILE A 5 32.84 -0.86 7.41
CA ILE A 5 32.65 -1.10 5.97
C ILE A 5 33.13 0.11 5.16
N GLY A 6 34.23 -0.07 4.41
CA GLY A 6 34.77 0.93 3.50
C GLY A 6 34.06 0.98 2.14
N LYS A 7 34.30 2.04 1.35
CA LYS A 7 33.66 2.27 0.04
C LYS A 7 33.75 1.05 -0.89
N LYS A 8 34.95 0.49 -1.05
CA LYS A 8 35.21 -0.67 -1.93
C LYS A 8 34.50 -1.94 -1.47
N THR A 9 34.43 -2.17 -0.16
CA THR A 9 33.70 -3.32 0.42
C THR A 9 32.19 -3.13 0.26
N ALA A 10 31.68 -1.92 0.47
CA ALA A 10 30.27 -1.61 0.25
C ALA A 10 29.87 -1.79 -1.22
N GLU A 11 30.67 -1.30 -2.16
CA GLU A 11 30.43 -1.48 -3.60
C GLU A 11 30.43 -2.96 -4.01
N ARG A 12 31.40 -3.75 -3.51
CA ARG A 12 31.43 -5.19 -3.75
C ARG A 12 30.21 -5.91 -3.18
N LEU A 13 29.80 -5.56 -1.95
CA LEU A 13 28.63 -6.14 -1.30
C LEU A 13 27.35 -5.83 -2.10
N VAL A 14 27.19 -4.61 -2.63
CA VAL A 14 26.02 -4.26 -3.44
C VAL A 14 25.96 -5.11 -4.71
N VAL A 15 27.06 -5.27 -5.43
CA VAL A 15 27.10 -6.09 -6.66
C VAL A 15 26.82 -7.57 -6.34
N GLU A 16 27.51 -8.15 -5.37
CA GLU A 16 27.33 -9.56 -4.98
C GLU A 16 25.91 -9.84 -4.49
N LEU A 17 25.31 -8.94 -3.71
CA LEU A 17 23.95 -9.11 -3.22
C LEU A 17 22.93 -8.95 -4.34
N ARG A 18 23.14 -8.01 -5.28
CA ARG A 18 22.24 -7.85 -6.43
C ARG A 18 22.26 -9.11 -7.30
N ASP A 19 23.43 -9.66 -7.58
CA ASP A 19 23.57 -10.87 -8.38
C ASP A 19 22.94 -12.09 -7.69
N LYS A 20 23.15 -12.25 -6.36
CA LYS A 20 22.48 -13.28 -5.56
C LYS A 20 20.97 -13.11 -5.53
N LEU A 21 20.48 -11.88 -5.41
CA LEU A 21 19.05 -11.59 -5.42
C LEU A 21 18.42 -11.95 -6.77
N THR A 22 19.11 -11.63 -7.87
CA THR A 22 18.67 -11.98 -9.23
C THR A 22 18.72 -13.49 -9.49
N ALA A 23 19.65 -14.21 -8.84
CA ALA A 23 19.72 -15.67 -8.91
C ALA A 23 18.66 -16.36 -8.02
N LEU A 24 18.14 -15.66 -7.02
CA LEU A 24 17.07 -16.12 -6.14
C LEU A 24 15.68 -15.70 -6.63
N SER A 25 15.58 -14.70 -7.50
CA SER A 25 14.33 -14.27 -8.10
C SER A 25 13.96 -15.20 -9.26
N THR A 26 12.84 -15.90 -9.12
CA THR A 26 12.21 -16.55 -10.27
C THR A 26 11.35 -15.52 -10.98
N ALA A 27 11.21 -15.64 -12.31
CA ALA A 27 10.31 -14.77 -13.08
C ALA A 27 8.87 -14.79 -12.52
N GLU A 28 8.46 -15.91 -11.92
CA GLU A 28 7.17 -16.07 -11.23
C GLU A 28 7.10 -15.25 -9.93
N ALA A 29 8.16 -15.21 -9.13
CA ALA A 29 8.22 -14.40 -7.91
C ALA A 29 8.22 -12.89 -8.22
N GLU A 30 8.93 -12.48 -9.28
CA GLU A 30 8.92 -11.09 -9.74
C GLU A 30 7.54 -10.67 -10.26
N ALA A 31 6.89 -11.53 -11.05
CA ALA A 31 5.52 -11.29 -11.52
C ALA A 31 4.53 -11.21 -10.35
N ALA A 32 4.61 -12.12 -9.37
CA ALA A 32 3.77 -12.10 -8.18
C ALA A 32 3.96 -10.82 -7.36
N TYR A 33 5.20 -10.36 -7.19
CA TYR A 33 5.50 -9.10 -6.52
C TYR A 33 4.91 -7.90 -7.26
N GLN A 34 5.06 -7.84 -8.59
CA GLN A 34 4.47 -6.76 -9.40
C GLN A 34 2.94 -6.73 -9.27
N VAL A 35 2.28 -7.89 -9.32
CA VAL A 35 0.82 -7.99 -9.14
C VAL A 35 0.40 -7.52 -7.74
N ALA A 36 1.16 -7.89 -6.70
CA ALA A 36 0.89 -7.44 -5.32
C ALA A 36 1.02 -5.90 -5.19
N THR A 37 2.09 -5.31 -5.73
CA THR A 37 2.28 -3.86 -5.68
C THR A 37 1.22 -3.10 -6.46
N ALA A 38 0.77 -3.63 -7.61
CA ALA A 38 -0.31 -3.03 -8.39
C ALA A 38 -1.65 -3.10 -7.64
N ALA A 39 -1.91 -4.20 -6.93
CA ALA A 39 -3.10 -4.34 -6.10
C ALA A 39 -3.09 -3.35 -4.92
N GLU A 40 -1.96 -3.17 -4.24
CA GLU A 40 -1.80 -2.18 -3.18
C GLU A 40 -2.04 -0.75 -3.69
N ALA A 41 -1.48 -0.40 -4.85
CA ALA A 41 -1.70 0.91 -5.47
C ALA A 41 -3.17 1.15 -5.84
N ALA A 42 -3.87 0.11 -6.31
CA ALA A 42 -5.29 0.20 -6.61
C ALA A 42 -6.14 0.41 -5.35
N VAL A 43 -5.84 -0.27 -4.25
CA VAL A 43 -6.53 -0.07 -2.96
C VAL A 43 -6.29 1.36 -2.44
N GLU A 44 -5.07 1.87 -2.59
CA GLU A 44 -4.73 3.22 -2.16
C GLU A 44 -5.47 4.29 -2.97
N ALA A 45 -5.59 4.12 -4.30
CA ALA A 45 -6.40 5.01 -5.13
C ALA A 45 -7.87 5.04 -4.68
N ILE A 46 -8.45 3.86 -4.39
CA ILE A 46 -9.82 3.76 -3.87
C ILE A 46 -9.96 4.45 -2.50
N ARG A 47 -8.96 4.30 -1.63
CA ARG A 47 -8.93 5.00 -0.34
C ARG A 47 -9.01 6.51 -0.52
N GLU A 48 -8.20 7.08 -1.40
CA GLU A 48 -8.17 8.52 -1.69
C GLU A 48 -9.48 9.03 -2.29
N ASP A 49 -10.06 8.27 -3.23
CA ASP A 49 -11.33 8.59 -3.87
C ASP A 49 -12.49 8.62 -2.86
N VAL A 50 -12.56 7.62 -1.97
CA VAL A 50 -13.60 7.56 -0.94
C VAL A 50 -13.43 8.67 0.09
N VAL A 51 -12.19 8.95 0.54
CA VAL A 51 -11.93 10.08 1.44
C VAL A 51 -12.37 11.39 0.80
N SER A 52 -12.05 11.61 -0.47
CA SER A 52 -12.46 12.80 -1.22
C SER A 52 -13.99 12.90 -1.34
N ALA A 53 -14.68 11.79 -1.61
CA ALA A 53 -16.13 11.74 -1.65
C ALA A 53 -16.76 12.10 -0.29
N LEU A 54 -16.23 11.58 0.82
CA LEU A 54 -16.71 11.89 2.17
C LEU A 54 -16.48 13.36 2.55
N ILE A 55 -15.34 13.93 2.16
CA ILE A 55 -15.08 15.37 2.36
C ILE A 55 -16.07 16.21 1.56
N ASN A 56 -16.35 15.84 0.31
CA ASN A 56 -17.35 16.53 -0.52
C ASN A 56 -18.78 16.43 0.03
N LEU A 57 -19.08 15.37 0.79
CA LEU A 57 -20.34 15.22 1.53
C LEU A 57 -20.39 16.08 2.82
N GLY A 58 -19.28 16.73 3.18
CA GLY A 58 -19.20 17.64 4.33
C GLY A 58 -18.53 17.06 5.58
N TYR A 59 -17.98 15.85 5.52
CA TYR A 59 -17.24 15.28 6.65
C TYR A 59 -15.84 15.89 6.77
N GLY A 60 -15.40 16.13 8.00
CA GLY A 60 -14.03 16.59 8.26
C GLY A 60 -13.00 15.55 7.80
N ARG A 61 -11.91 16.00 7.18
CA ARG A 61 -10.84 15.13 6.64
C ARG A 61 -10.40 14.02 7.60
N SER A 62 -10.08 14.38 8.85
CA SER A 62 -9.62 13.41 9.85
C SER A 62 -10.66 12.33 10.15
N VAL A 63 -11.94 12.70 10.19
CA VAL A 63 -13.05 11.78 10.45
C VAL A 63 -13.27 10.86 9.24
N ALA A 64 -13.20 11.40 8.03
CA ALA A 64 -13.28 10.62 6.79
C ALA A 64 -12.14 9.60 6.69
N GLU A 65 -10.89 10.04 6.90
CA GLU A 65 -9.71 9.16 6.84
C GLU A 65 -9.79 8.02 7.86
N GLN A 66 -10.19 8.32 9.10
CA GLN A 66 -10.38 7.29 10.15
C GLN A 66 -11.46 6.27 9.77
N ALA A 67 -12.60 6.74 9.25
CA ALA A 67 -13.70 5.84 8.87
C ALA A 67 -13.32 4.92 7.70
N VAL A 68 -12.60 5.45 6.70
CA VAL A 68 -12.13 4.66 5.55
C VAL A 68 -11.06 3.66 5.99
N ALA A 69 -10.06 4.08 6.76
CA ALA A 69 -9.01 3.20 7.28
C ALA A 69 -9.59 2.05 8.11
N ALA A 70 -10.54 2.36 8.98
CA ALA A 70 -11.20 1.35 9.79
C ALA A 70 -12.06 0.39 8.95
N THR A 71 -12.61 0.85 7.82
CA THR A 71 -13.38 0.04 6.88
C THR A 71 -12.49 -0.92 6.09
N LEU A 72 -11.38 -0.41 5.53
CA LEU A 72 -10.39 -1.21 4.80
C LEU A 72 -9.75 -2.31 5.66
N ALA A 73 -9.63 -2.10 6.96
CA ALA A 73 -9.10 -3.12 7.88
C ALA A 73 -10.03 -4.33 8.10
N VAL A 74 -11.31 -4.23 7.74
CA VAL A 74 -12.32 -5.27 8.01
C VAL A 74 -12.93 -5.82 6.73
N GLU A 75 -13.11 -4.99 5.71
CA GLU A 75 -13.75 -5.42 4.47
C GLU A 75 -12.76 -6.10 3.53
N THR A 76 -13.18 -7.23 2.98
CA THR A 76 -12.40 -8.00 1.99
C THR A 76 -12.66 -7.53 0.57
N ASP A 77 -13.81 -6.89 0.34
CA ASP A 77 -14.19 -6.28 -0.94
C ASP A 77 -13.80 -4.80 -0.93
N HIS A 78 -12.73 -4.51 -1.68
CA HIS A 78 -12.16 -3.18 -1.82
C HIS A 78 -12.84 -2.34 -2.90
N SER A 79 -14.04 -2.72 -3.40
CA SER A 79 -14.75 -1.88 -4.35
C SER A 79 -15.15 -0.52 -3.75
N MET A 80 -15.00 0.55 -4.53
CA MET A 80 -15.28 1.91 -4.09
C MET A 80 -16.68 2.06 -3.47
N GLU A 81 -17.71 1.51 -4.13
CA GLU A 81 -19.09 1.56 -3.66
C GLU A 81 -19.24 0.89 -2.28
N ARG A 82 -18.59 -0.26 -2.09
CA ARG A 82 -18.64 -1.02 -0.84
C ARG A 82 -17.97 -0.25 0.29
N ILE A 83 -16.75 0.24 0.05
CA ILE A 83 -15.99 1.00 1.04
C ILE A 83 -16.69 2.30 1.41
N LEU A 84 -17.26 3.01 0.44
CA LEU A 84 -18.04 4.24 0.69
C LEU A 84 -19.27 3.96 1.55
N LYS A 85 -20.11 2.97 1.17
CA LYS A 85 -21.31 2.60 1.94
C LYS A 85 -20.97 2.20 3.37
N GLN A 86 -19.93 1.40 3.54
CA GLN A 86 -19.54 0.90 4.86
C GLN A 86 -18.89 2.00 5.71
N SER A 87 -18.12 2.91 5.11
CA SER A 87 -17.56 4.08 5.79
C SER A 87 -18.68 5.01 6.27
N LEU A 88 -19.67 5.30 5.44
CA LEU A 88 -20.85 6.09 5.84
C LEU A 88 -21.61 5.40 6.98
N LYS A 89 -21.84 4.09 6.89
CA LYS A 89 -22.50 3.33 7.96
C LYS A 89 -21.78 3.44 9.31
N ARG A 90 -20.45 3.57 9.31
CA ARG A 90 -19.67 3.79 10.54
C ARG A 90 -19.78 5.21 11.06
N LEU A 91 -19.89 6.21 10.18
CA LEU A 91 -20.02 7.62 10.56
C LEU A 91 -21.41 7.96 11.13
N PHE A 92 -22.44 7.24 10.71
CA PHE A 92 -23.81 7.41 11.21
C PHE A 92 -24.15 6.58 12.46
N LYS A 93 -23.21 5.78 12.95
CA LYS A 93 -23.40 4.91 14.11
C LYS A 93 -22.69 5.48 15.32
#